data_AF-A0A645D3F1-F1
#
_entry.id   AF-A0A645D3F1-F1
#
_cell.length_a   1.000
_cell.length_b   1.000
_cell.length_c   1.000
_cell.angle_alpha   90.00
_cell.angle_beta   90.00
_cell.angle_gamma   90.00
#
_symmetry.space_group_name_H-M   'P 1'
#
loop_
_entity.id
_entity.type
_entity.pdbx_description
1 polymer ?
#
loop_
_entity_poly.entity_id
_entity_poly.type
_entity_poly.pdbx_seq_one_letter_code
_entity_poly.pdbx_strand_id
1 'polypeptide(L)'
;MQCTVAQEVGHSTTIFRMLEAGLGVSVIPQLALPPQGLADLCVRALTPRMDRHVMLVHRRNRALSPLAQTAWQLVREHAATLAAPKPMPRQTRK
;
A
#
# COMPACT_ATOMS: atom_id res chain seq x y z
N MET A 1 10.25 20.20 -0.58
CA MET A 1 9.29 20.55 -1.65
C MET A 1 7.91 20.64 -1.01
N GLN A 2 7.18 21.73 -1.26
CA GLN A 2 5.78 21.86 -0.90
C GLN A 2 4.98 21.76 -2.20
N CYS A 3 3.91 20.96 -2.19
CA CYS A 3 3.00 20.80 -3.32
C CYS A 3 1.60 21.21 -2.85
N THR A 4 0.86 21.90 -3.70
CA THR A 4 -0.54 22.22 -3.44
C THR A 4 -1.38 20.97 -3.70
N VAL A 5 -2.16 20.53 -2.70
CA VAL A 5 -3.12 19.44 -2.87
C VAL A 5 -4.27 19.96 -3.72
N ALA A 6 -4.36 19.49 -4.97
CA ALA A 6 -5.44 19.86 -5.87
C ALA A 6 -6.75 19.12 -5.55
N GLN A 7 -6.67 17.88 -5.08
CA GLN A 7 -7.84 17.07 -4.73
C GLN A 7 -7.51 16.00 -3.68
N GLU A 8 -8.42 15.80 -2.74
CA GLU A 8 -8.41 14.70 -1.79
C GLU A 8 -9.50 13.68 -2.15
N VAL A 9 -9.19 12.39 -2.07
CA VAL A 9 -10.11 11.30 -2.44
C VAL A 9 -10.03 10.15 -1.43
N GLY A 10 -11.17 9.52 -1.15
CA GLY A 10 -11.29 8.49 -0.12
C GLY A 10 -10.95 7.05 -0.55
N HIS A 11 -10.79 6.78 -1.84
CA HIS A 11 -10.52 5.42 -2.36
C HIS A 11 -9.43 5.43 -3.44
N SER A 12 -8.53 4.45 -3.39
CA SER A 12 -7.40 4.33 -4.34
C SER A 12 -7.84 4.08 -5.78
N THR A 13 -8.99 3.44 -5.99
CA THR A 13 -9.55 3.20 -7.32
C THR A 13 -9.84 4.50 -8.07
N THR A 14 -10.38 5.50 -7.38
CA THR A 14 -10.59 6.85 -7.94
C THR A 14 -9.28 7.49 -8.34
N ILE A 15 -8.24 7.39 -7.48
CA ILE A 15 -6.89 7.88 -7.81
C ILE A 15 -6.40 7.25 -9.12
N PHE A 16 -6.47 5.93 -9.26
CA PHE A 16 -5.97 5.24 -10.46
C PHE A 16 -6.66 5.72 -11.73
N ARG A 17 -7.99 5.85 -11.71
CA ARG A 17 -8.74 6.35 -12.87
C ARG A 17 -8.36 7.79 -13.22
N MET A 18 -8.13 8.64 -12.23
CA MET A 18 -7.68 10.02 -12.45
C MET A 18 -6.26 10.09 -13.03
N LEU A 19 -5.36 9.24 -12.53
CA LEU A 19 -3.99 9.16 -13.04
C LEU A 19 -3.97 8.66 -14.49
N GLU A 20 -4.76 7.63 -14.81
CA GLU A 20 -4.92 7.11 -16.18
C GLU A 20 -5.52 8.16 -17.13
N ALA A 21 -6.43 9.02 -16.63
CA ALA A 21 -6.96 10.16 -17.37
C ALA A 21 -5.98 11.34 -17.49
N GLY A 22 -4.78 11.26 -16.93
CA GLY A 22 -3.75 12.30 -17.02
C GLY A 22 -3.95 13.48 -16.07
N LEU A 23 -4.77 13.34 -15.02
CA LEU A 23 -5.10 14.44 -14.10
C LEU A 23 -4.00 14.78 -13.09
N GLY A 24 -2.87 14.07 -13.08
CA GLY A 24 -1.70 14.43 -12.29
C GLY A 24 -0.92 13.25 -11.75
N VAL A 25 -0.44 13.39 -10.50
CA VAL A 25 0.33 12.38 -9.76
C VAL A 25 -0.26 12.19 -8.36
N SER A 26 0.01 11.04 -7.75
CA SER A 26 -0.46 10.75 -6.38
C SER A 26 0.57 9.96 -5.59
N VAL A 27 0.43 10.00 -4.26
CA VAL A 27 1.20 9.19 -3.32
C VAL A 27 0.24 8.20 -2.68
N ILE A 28 0.54 6.91 -2.83
CA ILE A 28 -0.28 5.82 -2.30
C ILE A 28 0.57 4.85 -1.48
N PRO A 29 -0.02 4.14 -0.50
CA PRO A 29 0.67 3.05 0.16
C PRO A 29 0.95 1.93 -0.85
N GLN A 30 2.12 1.29 -0.73
CA GLN A 30 2.52 0.20 -1.63
C GLN A 30 1.49 -0.94 -1.69
N LEU A 31 0.79 -1.20 -0.58
CA LEU A 31 -0.23 -2.23 -0.47
C LEU A 31 -1.48 -1.96 -1.35
N ALA A 32 -1.71 -0.72 -1.77
CA ALA A 32 -2.83 -0.37 -2.66
C ALA A 32 -2.53 -0.66 -4.14
N LEU A 33 -1.28 -0.98 -4.49
CA LEU A 33 -0.93 -1.30 -5.87
C LEU A 33 -1.49 -2.67 -6.24
N PRO A 34 -2.16 -2.80 -7.41
CA PRO A 34 -2.61 -4.09 -7.90
C PRO A 34 -1.40 -5.02 -8.18
N PRO A 35 -1.50 -6.34 -7.93
CA PRO A 35 -0.41 -7.29 -8.14
C PRO A 35 0.13 -7.29 -9.57
N GLN A 36 -0.75 -7.11 -10.55
CA GLN A 36 -0.42 -7.00 -11.98
C GLN A 36 0.23 -5.67 -12.37
N GLY A 37 0.34 -4.71 -11.45
CA GLY A 37 0.76 -3.35 -11.75
C GLY A 37 -0.33 -2.54 -12.48
N LEU A 38 0.04 -1.35 -12.94
CA LEU A 38 -0.84 -0.42 -13.66
C LEU A 38 -0.25 -0.25 -15.06
N ALA A 39 -1.00 -0.61 -16.10
CA ALA A 39 -0.46 -0.72 -17.46
C ALA A 39 0.17 0.58 -17.98
N ASP A 40 -0.54 1.70 -17.78
CA ASP A 40 -0.15 3.01 -18.32
C ASP A 40 0.47 3.95 -17.27
N LEU A 41 0.75 3.44 -16.06
CA LEU A 41 1.27 4.24 -14.96
C LEU A 41 2.61 3.72 -14.46
N CYS A 42 3.53 4.64 -14.19
CA CYS A 42 4.80 4.31 -13.54
C CYS A 42 4.72 4.53 -12.03
N VAL A 43 5.33 3.63 -11.26
CA VAL A 43 5.46 3.75 -9.81
C VAL A 43 6.90 4.14 -9.48
N ARG A 44 7.07 5.16 -8.64
CA ARG A 44 8.38 5.65 -8.17
C ARG A 44 8.42 5.66 -6.65
N ALA A 45 9.55 5.25 -6.09
CA ALA A 45 9.77 5.31 -4.65
C ALA A 45 9.88 6.77 -4.18
N LEU A 46 9.26 7.10 -3.04
CA LEU A 46 9.42 8.40 -2.40
C LEU A 46 10.83 8.56 -1.83
N THR A 47 11.37 9.77 -1.94
CA THR A 47 12.61 10.19 -1.27
C THR A 47 12.32 11.46 -0.45
N PRO A 48 12.48 11.44 0.89
CA PRO A 48 12.85 10.29 1.71
C PRO A 48 11.78 9.18 1.71
N ARG A 49 12.21 7.94 2.00
CA ARG A 49 11.28 6.83 2.19
C ARG A 49 10.40 7.11 3.42
N MET A 50 9.11 6.81 3.29
CA MET A 50 8.15 6.93 4.38
C MET A 50 7.47 5.58 4.59
N ASP A 51 7.57 5.04 5.79
CA ASP A 51 6.93 3.78 6.16
C ASP A 51 5.70 4.01 7.04
N ARG A 52 4.77 3.06 7.01
CA ARG A 52 3.57 3.01 7.84
C ARG A 52 3.41 1.60 8.36
N HIS A 53 3.12 1.47 9.65
CA HIS A 53 2.88 0.17 10.27
C HIS A 53 1.41 -0.20 10.19
N VAL A 54 1.13 -1.39 9.67
CA VAL A 54 -0.20 -2.02 9.72
C VAL A 54 -0.17 -3.08 10.80
N MET A 55 -1.15 -3.05 11.71
CA MET A 55 -1.15 -3.87 12.93
C MET A 55 -2.42 -4.69 13.04
N LEU A 56 -2.29 -5.90 13.58
CA LEU A 56 -3.43 -6.67 14.08
C LEU A 56 -3.76 -6.20 15.49
N VAL A 57 -5.04 -5.95 15.75
CA VAL A 57 -5.52 -5.43 17.04
C VAL A 57 -6.69 -6.26 17.55
N HIS A 58 -6.69 -6.55 18.85
CA HIS A 58 -7.82 -7.14 19.55
C HIS A 58 -8.03 -6.40 20.88
N ARG A 59 -9.24 -6.50 21.45
CA ARG A 59 -9.54 -5.89 22.74
C ARG A 59 -8.76 -6.62 23.84
N ARG A 60 -8.06 -5.88 24.70
CA ARG A 60 -7.20 -6.44 25.77
C ARG A 60 -7.93 -7.42 26.70
N ASN A 61 -9.15 -7.08 27.09
CA ASN A 61 -9.95 -7.89 28.04
C ASN A 61 -10.97 -8.79 27.32
N ARG A 62 -10.69 -9.19 26.08
CA ARG A 62 -11.53 -10.13 25.34
C ARG A 62 -10.66 -11.09 24.55
N ALA A 63 -10.63 -12.35 24.99
CA ALA A 63 -9.97 -13.40 24.24
C ALA A 63 -10.63 -13.55 22.86
N LEU A 64 -9.82 -13.90 21.87
CA LEU A 64 -10.31 -14.29 20.56
C LEU A 64 -11.08 -15.61 20.70
N SER A 65 -12.21 -15.75 20.00
CA SER A 65 -12.84 -17.06 19.86
C SER A 65 -11.92 -18.00 19.07
N PRO A 66 -12.10 -19.33 19.15
CA PRO A 66 -11.28 -20.27 18.39
C PRO A 66 -11.20 -19.95 16.89
N LEU A 67 -12.33 -19.60 16.27
CA LEU A 67 -12.38 -19.21 14.85
C LEU A 67 -11.61 -17.88 14.59
N ALA A 68 -11.78 -16.89 15.46
CA ALA A 68 -11.07 -15.62 15.32
C ALA A 68 -9.56 -15.78 15.55
N GLN A 69 -9.14 -16.70 16.43
CA GLN A 69 -7.75 -17.07 16.61
C GLN A 69 -7.17 -17.65 15.30
N THR A 70 -7.89 -18.55 14.63
CA THR A 70 -7.47 -19.08 13.32
C THR A 70 -7.29 -17.97 12.29
N ALA A 71 -8.26 -17.04 12.18
CA ALA A 71 -8.15 -15.90 11.27
C ALA A 71 -6.95 -14.99 11.63
N TRP A 72 -6.72 -14.75 12.92
CA TRP A 72 -5.56 -13.99 13.40
C TRP A 72 -4.24 -14.64 12.96
N GLN A 73 -4.10 -15.96 13.12
CA GLN A 73 -2.89 -16.67 12.69
C GLN A 73 -2.68 -16.54 11.18
N LEU A 74 -3.74 -16.77 10.39
CA LEU A 74 -3.68 -16.69 8.94
C LEU A 74 -3.24 -15.31 8.45
N VAL A 75 -3.82 -14.24 9.00
CA VAL A 75 -3.45 -12.87 8.61
C VAL A 75 -2.02 -12.55 9.06
N ARG A 76 -1.59 -13.00 10.24
CA ARG A 76 -0.22 -12.78 10.73
C ARG A 76 0.81 -13.48 9.84
N GLU A 77 0.54 -14.72 9.45
CA GLU A 77 1.40 -15.50 8.55
C GLU A 77 1.49 -14.83 7.18
N HIS A 78 0.36 -14.39 6.63
CA HIS A 78 0.34 -13.67 5.36
C HIS A 78 1.06 -12.31 5.43
N ALA A 79 0.90 -11.56 6.52
CA ALA A 79 1.60 -10.29 6.72
C ALA A 79 3.13 -10.49 6.78
N ALA A 80 3.61 -11.61 7.36
CA ALA A 80 5.02 -11.92 7.42
C ALA A 80 5.64 -12.16 6.03
N THR A 81 4.89 -12.72 5.07
CA THR A 81 5.37 -12.90 3.69
C THR A 81 5.42 -11.58 2.91
N LEU A 82 4.51 -10.64 3.22
CA LEU A 82 4.47 -9.31 2.60
C LEU A 82 5.56 -8.36 3.15
N ALA A 83 6.02 -8.57 4.38
CA ALA A 83 7.03 -7.73 5.02
C ALA A 83 8.45 -7.92 4.46
N ALA A 84 8.68 -8.93 3.62
CA ALA A 84 9.95 -9.10 2.94
C ALA A 84 10.19 -7.93 1.95
N PRO A 85 11.31 -7.19 2.03
CA PRO A 85 11.58 -6.10 1.11
C PRO A 85 11.72 -6.67 -0.31
N LYS A 86 10.76 -6.37 -1.20
CA LYS A 86 10.88 -6.71 -2.62
C LYS A 86 12.08 -5.93 -3.19
N PRO A 87 13.12 -6.59 -3.74
CA PRO A 87 14.22 -5.89 -4.40
C PRO A 87 13.63 -5.07 -5.57
N MET A 88 13.88 -3.76 -5.55
CA MET A 88 13.41 -2.86 -6.61
C MET A 88 14.18 -3.16 -7.89
N PRO A 89 13.53 -3.24 -9.07
CA PRO A 89 14.25 -3.38 -10.33
C PRO A 89 15.21 -2.19 -10.48
N ARG A 90 16.50 -2.49 -10.71
CA ARG A 90 17.52 -1.47 -11.04
C ARG A 90 17.04 -0.72 -12.27
N GLN A 91 16.67 0.55 -12.10
CA GLN A 91 16.45 1.45 -13.23
C GLN A 91 17.81 1.65 -13.92
N THR A 92 18.00 1.03 -15.08
CA THR A 92 19.08 1.35 -16.00
C THR A 92 18.89 2.79 -16.45
N ARG A 93 19.74 3.69 -15.95
CA ARG A 93 19.93 5.01 -16.55
C ARG A 93 20.34 4.78 -18.01
N LYS A 94 19.56 5.29 -18.95
CA LYS A 94 20.06 5.71 -20.26
C LYS A 94 20.54 7.15 -20.13
#